data_AF-A0AAD7B725-F1
#
_entry.id   AF-A0AAD7B725-F1
#
_cell.length_a   1.000
_cell.length_b   1.000
_cell.length_c   1.000
_cell.angle_alpha   90.00
_cell.angle_beta   90.00
_cell.angle_gamma   90.00
#
_symmetry.space_group_name_H-M   'P 1'
#
loop_
_entity.id
_entity.type
_entity.pdbx_description
1 polymer ?
#
loop_
_entity_poly.entity_id
_entity_poly.type
_entity_poly.pdbx_seq_one_letter_code
_entity_poly.pdbx_strand_id
1 'polypeptide(L)'
;MDKNPFLARKSPPPPILLLLSPSSLRMASFNPNVTTLCPTMLQHAPGGSNEERALQVRETARVQRREQVRQTTPDLNANVFPPCSILQIPCPAPTPQAIIGGYHGTPELIRIFPRRRAYTDRPCMTIGFRVRGQPAPYLKDILLGRVQLDDGDEELEVVRREGWRRIRWALDWPGYDLPTQEIKSNEFTRSRIAEKVAGAVRELLRHPPCAPDAPWAGSDWAVDRVFFGDVRLVAINYYPTVWVPVLAFNERT
;
A
#
# COMPACT_ATOMS: atom_id res chain seq x y z
N MET A 1 17.47 -4.56 69.81
CA MET A 1 17.31 -5.74 68.96
C MET A 1 16.29 -5.37 67.92
N ASP A 2 16.70 -5.18 66.66
CA ASP A 2 15.82 -5.41 65.52
C ASP A 2 16.71 -5.57 64.28
N LYS A 3 16.54 -6.74 63.64
CA LYS A 3 17.33 -7.25 62.52
C LYS A 3 16.65 -6.78 61.24
N ASN A 4 17.44 -6.25 60.31
CA ASN A 4 17.00 -5.86 58.98
C ASN A 4 17.40 -6.99 58.00
N PRO A 5 16.48 -7.81 57.45
CA PRO A 5 16.82 -8.85 56.49
C PRO A 5 16.34 -8.50 55.07
N PHE A 6 17.04 -9.06 54.08
CA PHE A 6 16.71 -9.11 52.64
C PHE A 6 17.17 -7.97 51.72
N LEU A 7 18.47 -8.01 51.38
CA LEU A 7 18.92 -7.68 50.03
C LEU A 7 19.05 -8.98 49.22
N ALA A 8 18.01 -9.36 48.49
CA ALA A 8 18.07 -10.41 47.48
C ALA A 8 18.59 -9.81 46.16
N ARG A 9 19.88 -10.02 45.87
CA ARG A 9 20.47 -9.75 44.55
C ARG A 9 19.88 -10.74 43.54
N LYS A 10 19.04 -10.28 42.61
CA LYS A 10 18.66 -11.05 41.42
C LYS A 10 19.84 -11.11 40.46
N SER A 11 20.32 -12.32 40.18
CA SER A 11 21.31 -12.58 39.12
C SER A 11 20.71 -12.29 37.75
N PRO A 12 21.49 -11.76 36.79
CA PRO A 12 21.03 -11.61 35.42
C PRO A 12 20.84 -12.99 34.74
N PRO A 13 19.86 -13.14 33.84
CA PRO A 13 19.70 -14.37 33.06
C PRO A 13 20.87 -14.55 32.08
N PRO A 14 21.23 -15.80 31.75
CA PRO A 14 22.29 -16.09 30.79
C PRO A 14 21.87 -15.71 29.35
N PRO A 15 22.84 -15.39 28.47
CA PRO A 15 22.57 -15.08 27.07
C PRO A 15 22.04 -16.32 26.33
N ILE A 16 20.91 -16.16 25.66
CA ILE A 16 20.35 -17.15 24.74
C ILE A 16 21.17 -17.12 23.46
N LEU A 17 22.03 -18.14 23.27
CA LEU A 17 22.68 -18.42 22.00
C LEU A 17 21.66 -19.08 21.06
N LEU A 18 21.18 -18.33 20.08
CA LEU A 18 20.37 -18.87 18.98
C LEU A 18 21.30 -19.62 18.02
N LEU A 19 21.24 -20.95 18.09
CA LEU A 19 21.79 -21.86 17.09
C LEU A 19 20.97 -21.74 15.80
N LEU A 20 21.55 -21.14 14.77
CA LEU A 20 21.04 -21.21 13.40
C LEU A 20 21.35 -22.60 12.83
N SER A 21 20.30 -23.39 12.56
CA SER A 21 20.39 -24.59 11.73
C SER A 21 20.28 -24.20 10.25
N PRO A 22 21.24 -24.58 9.39
CA PRO A 22 21.09 -24.47 7.95
C PRO A 22 20.43 -25.75 7.43
N SER A 23 19.22 -25.65 6.88
CA SER A 23 18.60 -26.79 6.20
C SER A 23 17.90 -26.37 4.91
N SER A 24 18.56 -26.74 3.82
CA SER A 24 18.01 -27.20 2.56
C SER A 24 17.28 -26.20 1.66
N LEU A 25 18.08 -25.51 0.85
CA LEU A 25 17.77 -25.23 -0.56
C LEU A 25 17.51 -26.56 -1.31
N ARG A 26 16.26 -26.83 -1.65
CA ARG A 26 15.92 -27.69 -2.79
C ARG A 26 15.48 -26.79 -3.94
N MET A 27 16.36 -26.62 -4.91
CA MET A 27 15.99 -26.12 -6.23
C MET A 27 15.19 -27.22 -6.94
N ALA A 28 13.93 -26.94 -7.26
CA ALA A 28 13.20 -27.71 -8.25
C ALA A 28 13.62 -27.18 -9.64
N SER A 29 14.27 -28.04 -10.41
CA SER A 29 14.53 -27.87 -11.83
C SER A 29 13.20 -27.85 -12.59
N PHE A 30 12.95 -26.76 -13.30
CA PHE A 30 11.86 -26.68 -14.28
C PHE A 30 12.28 -27.42 -15.55
N ASN A 31 11.42 -28.35 -15.98
CA ASN A 31 11.61 -29.24 -17.11
C ASN A 31 10.88 -28.63 -18.33
N PRO A 32 11.56 -28.17 -19.40
CA PRO A 32 10.88 -27.67 -20.59
C PRO A 32 10.65 -28.82 -21.57
N ASN A 33 9.52 -29.49 -21.45
CA ASN A 33 8.99 -30.35 -22.50
C ASN A 33 7.49 -30.10 -22.62
N VAL A 34 7.11 -29.17 -23.50
CA VAL A 34 5.75 -29.14 -24.06
C VAL A 34 5.89 -29.19 -25.57
N THR A 35 5.77 -30.42 -26.03
CA THR A 35 5.28 -30.94 -27.28
C THR A 35 4.59 -29.93 -28.19
N THR A 36 5.19 -29.75 -29.36
CA THR A 36 4.61 -29.27 -30.61
C THR A 36 3.34 -30.07 -30.93
N LEU A 37 2.18 -29.41 -31.03
CA LEU A 37 0.98 -29.99 -31.65
C LEU A 37 0.58 -29.16 -32.87
N CYS A 38 0.33 -29.91 -33.94
CA CYS A 38 0.08 -29.50 -35.31
C CYS A 38 -1.14 -28.59 -35.49
N PRO A 39 -1.18 -27.76 -36.56
CA PRO A 39 -2.36 -27.02 -36.96
C PRO A 39 -3.12 -27.81 -38.02
N THR A 40 -4.15 -28.56 -37.65
CA THR A 40 -5.20 -28.96 -38.59
C THR A 40 -6.45 -29.34 -37.81
N MET A 41 -7.55 -28.62 -38.08
CA MET A 41 -8.95 -29.09 -38.10
C MET A 41 -9.85 -27.86 -37.93
N LEU A 42 -10.10 -27.19 -39.05
CA LEU A 42 -11.16 -26.21 -39.21
C LEU A 42 -12.42 -27.01 -39.56
N GLN A 43 -13.18 -27.43 -38.55
CA GLN A 43 -14.47 -28.10 -38.73
C GLN A 43 -15.54 -27.45 -37.84
N HIS A 44 -16.55 -26.93 -38.54
CA HIS A 44 -17.93 -26.63 -38.12
C HIS A 44 -18.18 -26.21 -36.66
N ALA A 45 -18.36 -24.89 -36.47
CA ALA A 45 -19.05 -24.38 -35.30
C ALA A 45 -20.56 -24.72 -35.37
N PRO A 46 -21.14 -25.37 -34.34
CA PRO A 46 -22.59 -25.45 -34.21
C PRO A 46 -23.15 -24.05 -33.93
N GLY A 47 -24.35 -23.78 -34.42
CA GLY A 47 -25.05 -22.52 -34.25
C GLY A 47 -25.34 -22.22 -32.78
N GLY A 48 -24.38 -21.61 -32.09
CA GLY A 48 -24.60 -20.98 -30.80
C GLY A 48 -25.68 -19.92 -30.93
N SER A 49 -26.61 -19.91 -30.00
CA SER A 49 -27.72 -18.97 -29.98
C SER A 49 -27.19 -17.53 -30.02
N ASN A 50 -27.98 -16.58 -30.55
CA ASN A 50 -27.61 -15.16 -30.55
C ASN A 50 -27.30 -14.63 -29.13
N GLU A 51 -27.84 -15.29 -28.10
CA GLU A 51 -27.66 -14.95 -26.69
C GLU A 51 -26.27 -15.33 -26.18
N GLU A 52 -25.73 -16.50 -26.56
CA GLU A 52 -24.35 -16.90 -26.24
C GLU A 52 -23.32 -15.96 -26.89
N ARG A 53 -23.57 -15.56 -28.14
CA ARG A 53 -22.71 -14.58 -28.82
C ARG A 53 -22.72 -13.22 -28.11
N ALA A 54 -23.88 -12.77 -27.64
CA ALA A 54 -24.00 -11.51 -26.91
C ALA A 54 -23.29 -11.56 -25.53
N LEU A 55 -23.40 -12.68 -24.82
CA LEU A 55 -22.67 -12.93 -23.58
C LEU A 55 -21.15 -12.93 -23.81
N GLN A 56 -20.68 -13.63 -24.84
CA GLN A 56 -19.25 -13.73 -25.13
C GLN A 56 -18.63 -12.39 -25.53
N VAL A 57 -19.38 -11.55 -26.27
CA VAL A 57 -18.96 -10.17 -26.61
C VAL A 57 -18.89 -9.28 -25.35
N ARG A 58 -19.84 -9.41 -24.41
CA ARG A 58 -19.81 -8.66 -23.14
C ARG A 58 -18.63 -9.09 -22.28
N GLU A 59 -18.32 -10.38 -22.22
CA GLU A 59 -17.19 -10.92 -21.48
C GLU A 59 -15.86 -10.40 -22.05
N THR A 60 -15.68 -10.46 -23.38
CA THR A 60 -14.47 -9.94 -24.03
C THR A 60 -14.33 -8.42 -23.86
N ALA A 61 -15.42 -7.66 -23.99
CA ALA A 61 -15.39 -6.21 -23.74
C ALA A 61 -15.00 -5.88 -22.28
N ARG A 62 -15.46 -6.67 -21.31
CA ARG A 62 -15.09 -6.50 -19.89
C ARG A 62 -13.62 -6.80 -19.64
N VAL A 63 -13.08 -7.85 -20.26
CA VAL A 63 -11.65 -8.22 -20.16
C VAL A 63 -10.79 -7.15 -20.82
N GLN A 64 -11.10 -6.73 -22.06
CA GLN A 64 -10.37 -5.68 -22.76
C GLN A 64 -10.37 -4.35 -22.00
N ARG A 65 -11.50 -3.96 -21.39
CA ARG A 65 -11.57 -2.74 -20.59
C ARG A 65 -10.69 -2.80 -19.33
N ARG A 66 -10.58 -3.97 -18.69
CA ARG A 66 -9.65 -4.21 -17.57
C ARG A 66 -8.18 -4.14 -18.01
N GLU A 67 -7.86 -4.71 -19.18
CA GLU A 67 -6.52 -4.65 -19.78
C GLU A 67 -6.11 -3.20 -20.10
N GLN A 68 -7.03 -2.42 -20.68
CA GLN A 68 -6.77 -1.04 -21.10
C GLN A 68 -6.56 -0.12 -19.88
N VAL A 69 -7.31 -0.31 -18.80
CA VAL A 69 -7.11 0.41 -17.52
C VAL A 69 -5.77 0.06 -16.86
N ARG A 70 -5.31 -1.20 -16.99
CA ARG A 70 -3.96 -1.60 -16.55
C ARG A 70 -2.87 -0.89 -17.34
N GLN A 71 -3.03 -0.71 -18.66
CA GLN A 71 -2.02 -0.08 -19.53
C GLN A 71 -1.92 1.45 -19.37
N THR A 72 -3.00 2.15 -19.01
CA THR A 72 -2.97 3.61 -18.78
C THR A 72 -2.54 4.02 -17.37
N THR A 73 -2.28 3.05 -16.49
CA THR A 73 -1.81 3.34 -15.14
C THR A 73 -0.30 3.60 -15.20
N PRO A 74 0.21 4.80 -14.85
CA PRO A 74 1.65 5.01 -14.71
C PRO A 74 2.18 3.96 -13.74
N ASP A 75 3.26 3.28 -14.12
CA ASP A 75 3.80 2.15 -13.39
C ASP A 75 4.39 2.60 -12.04
N LEU A 76 3.51 2.77 -11.05
CA LEU A 76 3.89 3.11 -9.69
C LEU A 76 4.75 2.00 -9.04
N ASN A 77 4.81 0.80 -9.63
CA ASN A 77 5.70 -0.28 -9.17
C ASN A 77 7.18 -0.05 -9.53
N ALA A 78 7.48 0.88 -10.44
CA ALA A 78 8.84 1.25 -10.80
C ALA A 78 9.44 2.36 -9.90
N ASN A 79 8.59 3.07 -9.15
CA ASN A 79 9.03 4.24 -8.40
C ASN A 79 9.60 3.85 -7.03
N VAL A 80 10.92 3.66 -6.99
CA VAL A 80 11.68 3.85 -5.75
C VAL A 80 11.60 5.34 -5.43
N PHE A 81 10.78 5.73 -4.46
CA PHE A 81 10.72 7.12 -4.02
C PHE A 81 11.92 7.41 -3.11
N PRO A 82 12.89 8.25 -3.53
CA PRO A 82 13.94 8.71 -2.63
C PRO A 82 13.32 9.47 -1.44
N PRO A 83 14.02 9.53 -0.29
CA PRO A 83 13.57 10.31 0.86
C PRO A 83 13.35 11.77 0.45
N CYS A 84 12.22 12.36 0.88
CA CYS A 84 11.82 13.73 0.57
C CYS A 84 11.58 14.04 -0.92
N SER A 85 11.05 13.09 -1.68
CA SER A 85 10.66 13.35 -3.08
C SER A 85 9.47 14.29 -3.18
N ILE A 86 9.57 15.30 -4.05
CA ILE A 86 8.39 16.00 -4.57
C ILE A 86 7.82 15.11 -5.67
N LEU A 87 6.58 14.67 -5.49
CA LEU A 87 5.84 14.02 -6.56
C LEU A 87 4.90 15.03 -7.19
N GLN A 88 5.17 15.30 -8.45
CA GLN A 88 4.13 15.83 -9.31
C GLN A 88 3.17 14.68 -9.61
N ILE A 89 1.96 14.76 -9.07
CA ILE A 89 0.90 13.86 -9.50
C ILE A 89 0.51 14.31 -10.92
N PRO A 90 0.74 13.48 -11.97
CA PRO A 90 0.21 13.79 -13.28
C PRO A 90 -1.31 13.82 -13.15
N CYS A 91 -1.94 14.93 -13.54
CA CYS A 91 -3.39 14.95 -13.63
C CYS A 91 -3.82 13.84 -14.60
N PRO A 92 -4.71 12.93 -14.19
CA PRO A 92 -5.30 12.01 -15.15
C PRO A 92 -5.94 12.85 -16.26
N ALA A 93 -5.88 12.34 -17.50
CA ALA A 93 -6.55 12.98 -18.63
C ALA A 93 -8.00 13.24 -18.22
N PRO A 94 -8.47 14.50 -18.27
CA PRO A 94 -9.76 14.84 -17.72
C PRO A 94 -10.83 14.06 -18.48
N THR A 95 -11.72 13.38 -17.77
CA THR A 95 -12.88 12.75 -18.40
C THR A 95 -13.76 13.86 -19.00
N PRO A 96 -14.51 13.60 -20.08
CA PRO A 96 -15.45 14.59 -20.62
C PRO A 96 -16.38 15.17 -19.56
N GLN A 97 -16.82 14.34 -18.59
CA GLN A 97 -17.62 14.76 -17.44
C GLN A 97 -16.87 15.70 -16.50
N ALA A 98 -15.58 15.48 -16.26
CA ALA A 98 -14.76 16.38 -15.44
C ALA A 98 -14.58 17.75 -16.12
N ILE A 99 -14.39 17.78 -17.44
CA ILE A 99 -14.28 19.03 -18.21
C ILE A 99 -15.58 19.84 -18.09
N ILE A 100 -16.74 19.19 -18.28
CA ILE A 100 -18.06 19.83 -18.14
C ILE A 100 -18.29 20.35 -16.71
N GLY A 101 -17.72 19.66 -15.71
CA GLY A 101 -17.77 20.07 -14.30
C GLY A 101 -16.77 21.16 -13.89
N GLY A 102 -16.03 21.77 -14.84
CA GLY A 102 -15.06 22.83 -14.54
C GLY A 102 -13.73 22.34 -13.97
N TYR A 103 -13.38 21.06 -14.16
CA TYR A 103 -12.07 20.54 -13.78
C TYR A 103 -10.99 21.09 -14.70
N HIS A 104 -10.23 22.07 -14.21
CA HIS A 104 -8.99 22.53 -14.83
C HIS A 104 -7.86 21.79 -14.13
N GLY A 105 -7.35 20.71 -14.74
CA GLY A 105 -6.36 19.81 -14.15
C GLY A 105 -5.01 20.50 -13.88
N THR A 106 -4.93 21.30 -12.83
CA THR A 106 -3.68 21.82 -12.32
C THR A 106 -2.96 20.69 -11.59
N PRO A 107 -1.75 20.31 -12.01
CA PRO A 107 -0.98 19.29 -11.30
C PRO A 107 -0.78 19.74 -9.86
N GLU A 108 -1.23 18.92 -8.92
CA GLU A 108 -0.98 19.17 -7.51
C GLU A 108 0.44 18.68 -7.17
N LEU A 109 1.25 19.59 -6.66
CA LEU A 109 2.55 19.26 -6.09
C LEU A 109 2.33 18.71 -4.69
N ILE A 110 2.62 17.41 -4.52
CA ILE A 110 2.64 16.77 -3.22
C ILE A 110 4.07 16.42 -2.84
N ARG A 111 4.39 16.53 -1.55
CA ARG A 111 5.68 16.13 -1.00
C ARG A 111 5.52 14.85 -0.21
N ILE A 112 6.28 13.81 -0.58
CA ILE A 112 6.28 12.55 0.18
C ILE A 112 7.01 12.78 1.51
N PHE A 113 6.46 12.24 2.59
CA PHE A 113 7.17 12.20 3.86
C PHE A 113 8.52 11.46 3.72
N PRO A 114 9.60 11.97 4.34
CA PRO A 114 10.84 11.19 4.42
C PRO A 114 10.57 9.82 5.03
N ARG A 115 11.27 8.80 4.51
CA ARG A 115 11.13 7.42 4.96
C ARG A 115 12.39 6.94 5.64
N ARG A 116 12.26 5.98 6.55
CA ARG A 116 13.41 5.28 7.13
C ARG A 116 14.19 4.57 6.04
N ARG A 117 15.51 4.45 6.24
CA ARG A 117 16.40 3.72 5.33
C ARG A 117 15.96 2.26 5.10
N ALA A 118 15.34 1.63 6.10
CA ALA A 118 14.76 0.28 5.95
C ALA A 118 13.65 0.19 4.88
N TYR A 119 13.06 1.31 4.51
CA TYR A 119 11.96 1.41 3.55
C TYR A 119 12.32 2.30 2.35
N THR A 120 13.59 2.61 2.13
CA THR A 120 14.03 3.32 0.91
C THR A 120 14.30 2.38 -0.25
N ASP A 121 14.49 1.08 0.02
CA ASP A 121 14.72 0.09 -1.02
C ASP A 121 13.46 -0.18 -1.85
N ARG A 122 13.65 -0.88 -2.98
CA ARG A 122 12.56 -1.27 -3.88
C ARG A 122 11.59 -2.20 -3.16
N PRO A 123 10.29 -1.84 -3.05
CA PRO A 123 9.30 -2.73 -2.45
C PRO A 123 9.08 -3.97 -3.34
N CYS A 124 8.71 -5.08 -2.72
CA CYS A 124 8.31 -6.29 -3.44
C CYS A 124 7.03 -6.07 -4.24
N MET A 125 6.16 -5.16 -3.78
CA MET A 125 4.88 -4.83 -4.40
C MET A 125 4.38 -3.48 -3.88
N THR A 126 3.64 -2.77 -4.72
CA THR A 126 3.02 -1.49 -4.39
C THR A 126 1.53 -1.52 -4.73
N ILE A 127 0.69 -0.99 -3.84
CA ILE A 127 -0.73 -0.77 -4.10
C ILE A 127 -0.99 0.72 -4.01
N GLY A 128 -1.38 1.33 -5.13
CA GLY A 128 -1.77 2.74 -5.19
C GLY A 128 -3.21 2.96 -4.74
N PHE A 129 -3.47 4.10 -4.12
CA PHE A 129 -4.83 4.52 -3.72
C PHE A 129 -5.34 5.63 -4.64
N ARG A 130 -6.59 5.49 -5.08
CA ARG A 130 -7.25 6.42 -5.99
C ARG A 130 -8.71 6.63 -5.61
N VAL A 131 -9.25 7.79 -5.97
CA VAL A 131 -10.67 8.13 -5.88
C VAL A 131 -11.07 8.76 -7.20
N ARG A 132 -11.96 8.11 -7.96
CA ARG A 132 -12.42 8.57 -9.27
C ARG A 132 -11.24 8.81 -10.24
N GLY A 133 -10.26 7.91 -10.22
CA GLY A 133 -9.04 8.00 -11.01
C GLY A 133 -7.98 8.99 -10.49
N GLN A 134 -8.31 9.83 -9.49
CA GLN A 134 -7.36 10.76 -8.88
C GLN A 134 -6.53 10.03 -7.81
N PRO A 135 -5.20 10.07 -7.86
CA PRO A 135 -4.37 9.41 -6.88
C PRO A 135 -4.26 10.22 -5.58
N ALA A 136 -3.69 9.59 -4.56
CA ALA A 136 -3.36 10.23 -3.29
C ALA A 136 -4.54 10.91 -2.56
N PRO A 137 -5.65 10.18 -2.29
CA PRO A 137 -6.77 10.73 -1.53
C PRO A 137 -6.36 11.25 -0.15
N TYR A 138 -7.07 12.27 0.32
CA TYR A 138 -6.88 12.82 1.66
C TYR A 138 -7.32 11.83 2.75
N LEU A 139 -6.48 11.64 3.76
CA LEU A 139 -6.80 10.76 4.90
C LEU A 139 -8.05 11.21 5.64
N LYS A 140 -8.28 12.53 5.74
CA LYS A 140 -9.47 13.10 6.36
C LYS A 140 -10.75 12.66 5.64
N ASP A 141 -10.77 12.65 4.32
CA ASP A 141 -11.97 12.31 3.57
C ASP A 141 -12.25 10.80 3.61
N ILE A 142 -11.20 9.98 3.61
CA ILE A 142 -11.30 8.53 3.81
C ILE A 142 -11.92 8.25 5.18
N LEU A 143 -11.37 8.85 6.24
CA LEU A 143 -11.81 8.60 7.61
C LEU A 143 -13.24 9.10 7.90
N LEU A 144 -13.69 10.14 7.20
CA LEU A 144 -15.05 10.66 7.28
C LEU A 144 -16.04 9.94 6.36
N GLY A 145 -15.59 8.95 5.57
CA GLY A 145 -16.44 8.24 4.61
C GLY A 145 -16.94 9.14 3.47
N ARG A 146 -16.26 10.23 3.17
CA ARG A 146 -16.66 11.21 2.14
C ARG A 146 -16.25 10.79 0.73
N VAL A 147 -15.28 9.89 0.63
CA VAL A 147 -14.77 9.35 -0.64
C VAL A 147 -14.88 7.83 -0.64
N GLN A 148 -15.15 7.29 -1.82
CA GLN A 148 -15.08 5.86 -2.08
C GLN A 148 -13.82 5.58 -2.89
N LEU A 149 -12.98 4.66 -2.42
CA LEU A 149 -11.75 4.29 -3.11
C LEU A 149 -12.06 3.44 -4.35
N ASP A 150 -11.26 3.64 -5.38
CA ASP A 150 -11.30 2.81 -6.58
C ASP A 150 -10.87 1.37 -6.23
N ASP A 151 -11.74 0.40 -6.59
CA ASP A 151 -11.69 -1.00 -6.18
C ASP A 151 -11.55 -1.19 -4.65
N GLY A 152 -12.20 -0.31 -3.88
CA GLY A 152 -12.11 -0.25 -2.42
C GLY A 152 -12.49 -1.55 -1.70
N ASP A 153 -13.54 -2.22 -2.19
CA ASP A 153 -14.11 -3.43 -1.58
C ASP A 153 -13.54 -4.73 -2.17
N GLU A 154 -12.72 -4.64 -3.22
CA GLU A 154 -12.05 -5.81 -3.76
C GLU A 154 -10.98 -6.28 -2.77
N GLU A 155 -11.07 -7.56 -2.39
CA GLU A 155 -9.97 -8.22 -1.69
C GLU A 155 -8.71 -8.07 -2.55
N LEU A 156 -7.62 -7.64 -1.94
CA LEU A 156 -6.40 -7.43 -2.67
C LEU A 156 -5.94 -8.75 -3.29
N GLU A 157 -5.79 -8.75 -4.61
CA GLU A 157 -5.48 -9.95 -5.41
C GLU A 157 -4.28 -10.72 -4.84
N VAL A 158 -3.30 -10.02 -4.26
CA VAL A 158 -2.15 -10.63 -3.60
C VAL A 158 -2.50 -11.41 -2.34
N VAL A 159 -3.42 -10.93 -1.51
CA VAL A 159 -3.84 -11.66 -0.30
C VAL A 159 -4.54 -12.96 -0.69
N ARG A 160 -5.42 -12.86 -1.68
CA ARG A 160 -6.10 -14.02 -2.24
C ARG A 160 -5.13 -15.02 -2.86
N ARG A 161 -4.13 -14.56 -3.62
CA ARG A 161 -3.15 -15.41 -4.31
C ARG A 161 -2.18 -16.08 -3.35
N GLU A 162 -1.66 -15.34 -2.38
CA GLU A 162 -0.64 -15.83 -1.45
C GLU A 162 -1.25 -16.53 -0.22
N GLY A 163 -2.58 -16.51 -0.07
CA GLY A 163 -3.29 -17.18 1.02
C GLY A 163 -2.92 -16.62 2.40
N TRP A 164 -2.50 -15.35 2.47
CA TRP A 164 -2.08 -14.74 3.72
C TRP A 164 -3.26 -14.68 4.70
N ARG A 165 -3.05 -15.14 5.93
CA ARG A 165 -4.06 -15.12 7.00
C ARG A 165 -3.99 -13.87 7.88
N ARG A 166 -2.80 -13.27 7.94
CA ARG A 166 -2.50 -12.08 8.74
C ARG A 166 -1.48 -11.24 8.01
N ILE A 167 -1.63 -9.94 8.15
CA ILE A 167 -0.78 -8.97 7.48
C ILE A 167 -0.26 -7.98 8.50
N ARG A 168 1.06 -7.84 8.52
CA ARG A 168 1.77 -6.88 9.36
C ARG A 168 1.94 -5.58 8.60
N TRP A 169 1.67 -4.47 9.25
CA TRP A 169 1.93 -3.15 8.68
C TRP A 169 2.50 -2.20 9.73
N ALA A 170 3.33 -1.26 9.30
CA ALA A 170 3.97 -0.28 10.17
C ALA A 170 3.74 1.12 9.59
N LEU A 171 3.35 2.07 10.44
CA LEU A 171 3.28 3.48 10.08
C LEU A 171 4.69 4.07 10.15
N ASP A 172 5.26 4.41 9.00
CA ASP A 172 6.55 5.10 8.93
C ASP A 172 6.33 6.61 8.94
N TRP A 173 6.59 7.24 10.09
CA TRP A 173 6.57 8.69 10.24
C TRP A 173 7.97 9.19 10.64
N PRO A 174 8.51 10.24 9.99
CA PRO A 174 9.84 10.75 10.30
C PRO A 174 10.02 11.08 11.78
N GLY A 175 11.01 10.47 12.43
CA GLY A 175 11.35 10.74 13.82
C GLY A 175 10.57 9.93 14.86
N TYR A 176 9.63 9.06 14.45
CA TYR A 176 8.86 8.25 15.38
C TYR A 176 9.08 6.76 15.14
N ASP A 177 9.26 6.00 16.22
CA ASP A 177 9.25 4.53 16.22
C ASP A 177 7.93 3.99 16.68
N LEU A 178 7.07 3.73 15.69
CA LEU A 178 5.69 3.33 15.91
C LEU A 178 5.57 1.81 15.86
N PRO A 179 4.78 1.21 16.75
CA PRO A 179 4.63 -0.23 16.80
C PRO A 179 3.99 -0.76 15.50
N THR A 180 4.48 -1.91 15.05
CA THR A 180 3.84 -2.67 13.97
C THR A 180 2.47 -3.16 14.42
N GLN A 181 1.49 -3.09 13.54
CA GLN A 181 0.12 -3.56 13.75
C GLN A 181 -0.18 -4.77 12.86
N GLU A 182 -1.19 -5.55 13.25
CA GLU A 182 -1.68 -6.70 12.48
C GLU A 182 -3.12 -6.49 12.02
N ILE A 183 -3.40 -6.93 10.80
CA ILE A 183 -4.74 -6.98 10.21
C ILE A 183 -5.04 -8.42 9.82
N LYS A 184 -6.25 -8.90 10.14
CA LYS A 184 -6.72 -10.22 9.72
C LYS A 184 -7.01 -10.19 8.22
N SER A 185 -6.75 -11.30 7.51
CA SER A 185 -6.85 -11.33 6.04
C SER A 185 -8.24 -11.00 5.50
N ASN A 186 -9.30 -11.43 6.19
CA ASN A 186 -10.68 -11.15 5.83
C ASN A 186 -11.08 -9.67 5.95
N GLU A 187 -10.22 -8.84 6.54
CA GLU A 187 -10.38 -7.39 6.64
C GLU A 187 -9.45 -6.64 5.66
N PHE A 188 -8.71 -7.34 4.79
CA PHE A 188 -7.67 -6.74 3.96
C PHE A 188 -8.18 -6.28 2.60
N THR A 189 -9.13 -5.34 2.63
CA THR A 189 -9.56 -4.57 1.45
C THR A 189 -8.83 -3.23 1.39
N ARG A 190 -8.79 -2.59 0.22
CA ARG A 190 -8.17 -1.26 0.06
C ARG A 190 -8.81 -0.24 1.00
N SER A 191 -10.15 -0.21 1.09
CA SER A 191 -10.87 0.69 1.99
C SER A 191 -10.47 0.49 3.44
N ARG A 192 -10.44 -0.75 3.93
CA ARG A 192 -10.11 -1.02 5.34
C ARG A 192 -8.66 -0.70 5.70
N ILE A 193 -7.73 -0.96 4.79
CA ILE A 193 -6.32 -0.58 5.00
C ILE A 193 -6.20 0.94 5.08
N ALA A 194 -6.81 1.65 4.12
CA ALA A 194 -6.77 3.11 4.07
C ALA A 194 -7.39 3.74 5.33
N GLU A 195 -8.51 3.21 5.81
CA GLU A 195 -9.13 3.64 7.07
C GLU A 195 -8.23 3.42 8.28
N LYS A 196 -7.57 2.25 8.40
CA LYS A 196 -6.64 1.97 9.50
C LYS A 196 -5.42 2.88 9.45
N VAL A 197 -4.88 3.15 8.26
CA VAL A 197 -3.79 4.13 8.08
C VAL A 197 -4.27 5.53 8.49
N ALA A 198 -5.44 5.97 8.02
CA ALA A 198 -6.01 7.27 8.37
C ALA A 198 -6.23 7.43 9.88
N GLY A 199 -6.75 6.38 10.54
CA GLY A 199 -6.95 6.34 11.98
C GLY A 199 -5.64 6.44 12.76
N ALA A 200 -4.62 5.68 12.36
CA ALA A 200 -3.32 5.69 13.02
C ALA A 200 -2.57 7.02 12.85
N VAL A 201 -2.64 7.64 11.66
CA VAL A 201 -2.07 8.97 11.44
C VAL A 201 -2.80 10.02 12.29
N ARG A 202 -4.13 9.99 12.34
CA ARG A 202 -4.89 10.90 13.20
C ARG A 202 -4.50 10.75 14.66
N GLU A 203 -4.35 9.51 15.13
CA GLU A 203 -3.95 9.23 16.51
C GLU A 203 -2.54 9.76 16.80
N LEU A 204 -1.58 9.51 15.90
CA LEU A 204 -0.23 10.05 16.00
C LEU A 204 -0.22 11.58 16.10
N LEU A 205 -0.98 12.26 15.23
CA LEU A 205 -1.01 13.72 15.20
C LEU A 205 -1.71 14.33 16.42
N ARG A 206 -2.69 13.62 16.99
CA ARG A 206 -3.43 14.07 18.19
C ARG A 206 -2.67 13.79 19.48
N HIS A 207 -1.98 12.66 19.53
CA HIS A 207 -1.30 12.13 20.70
C HIS A 207 0.11 11.66 20.32
N PRO A 208 1.01 12.60 19.94
CA PRO A 208 2.38 12.24 19.59
C PRO A 208 3.05 11.54 20.77
N PRO A 209 3.65 10.36 20.58
CA PRO A 209 4.52 9.75 21.59
C PRO A 209 5.60 10.74 21.99
N CYS A 210 5.97 10.76 23.28
CA CYS A 210 7.06 11.62 23.75
C CYS A 210 8.35 11.19 23.04
N ALA A 211 8.78 11.96 22.04
CA ALA A 211 10.02 11.71 21.32
C ALA A 211 11.16 12.41 22.09
N PRO A 212 12.08 11.66 22.73
CA PRO A 212 13.03 12.25 23.67
C PRO A 212 13.99 13.26 23.01
N ASP A 213 14.30 13.13 21.72
CA ASP A 213 15.13 14.07 20.97
C ASP A 213 14.84 13.88 19.48
N ALA A 214 13.72 14.39 18.97
CA ALA A 214 13.41 14.23 17.55
C ALA A 214 14.41 15.06 16.72
N PRO A 215 15.32 14.45 15.94
CA PRO A 215 16.32 15.18 15.14
C PRO A 215 15.69 16.00 13.99
N TRP A 216 14.36 16.00 13.91
CA TRP A 216 13.54 16.66 12.91
C TRP A 216 12.68 17.78 13.51
N ALA A 217 12.92 18.17 14.76
CA ALA A 217 12.25 19.32 15.36
C ALA A 217 12.45 20.55 14.46
N GLY A 218 11.34 21.12 13.98
CA GLY A 218 11.36 22.27 13.07
C GLY A 218 11.33 21.96 11.57
N SER A 219 11.26 20.70 11.14
CA SER A 219 11.02 20.34 9.74
C SER A 219 9.55 20.46 9.35
N ASP A 220 9.25 20.55 8.05
CA ASP A 220 7.87 20.68 7.54
C ASP A 220 6.99 19.45 7.83
N TRP A 221 7.62 18.30 8.10
CA TRP A 221 6.94 17.03 8.42
C TRP A 221 6.89 16.72 9.91
N ALA A 222 7.32 17.65 10.77
CA ALA A 222 7.19 17.49 12.20
C ALA A 222 5.70 17.40 12.58
N VAL A 223 5.36 16.50 13.51
CA VAL A 223 3.96 16.18 13.86
C VAL A 223 3.17 17.41 14.33
N ASP A 224 3.83 18.34 15.00
CA ASP A 224 3.24 19.61 15.47
C ASP A 224 2.96 20.62 14.34
N ARG A 225 3.53 20.43 13.15
CA ARG A 225 3.38 21.33 11.99
C ARG A 225 2.47 20.77 10.91
N VAL A 226 2.23 19.47 10.91
CA VAL A 226 1.41 18.81 9.89
C VAL A 226 -0.05 18.80 10.30
N PHE A 227 -0.91 19.42 9.48
CA PHE A 227 -2.34 19.33 9.66
C PHE A 227 -2.89 18.02 9.06
N PHE A 228 -3.69 17.28 9.82
CA PHE A 228 -4.26 16.00 9.36
C PHE A 228 -5.07 16.14 8.05
N GLY A 229 -5.72 17.29 7.84
CA GLY A 229 -6.48 17.55 6.62
C GLY A 229 -5.62 17.65 5.36
N ASP A 230 -4.31 17.92 5.51
CA ASP A 230 -3.38 18.08 4.39
C ASP A 230 -2.65 16.76 4.06
N VAL A 231 -2.82 15.72 4.88
CA VAL A 231 -2.15 14.43 4.68
C VAL A 231 -2.92 13.56 3.68
N ARG A 232 -2.16 12.99 2.75
CA ARG A 232 -2.63 12.16 1.64
C ARG A 232 -2.03 10.76 1.69
N LEU A 233 -2.80 9.78 1.24
CA LEU A 233 -2.37 8.39 1.14
C LEU A 233 -2.07 8.03 -0.32
N VAL A 234 -0.79 7.99 -0.68
CA VAL A 234 -0.36 7.73 -2.07
C VAL A 234 -0.48 6.24 -2.40
N ALA A 235 0.14 5.40 -1.57
CA ALA A 235 0.26 3.98 -1.80
C ALA A 235 0.48 3.22 -0.48
N ILE A 236 0.52 1.89 -0.54
CA ILE A 236 1.10 1.04 0.50
C ILE A 236 2.08 0.06 -0.14
N ASN A 237 3.28 0.02 0.41
CA ASN A 237 4.40 -0.75 -0.12
C ASN A 237 4.62 -2.00 0.73
N TYR A 238 4.74 -3.15 0.07
CA TYR A 238 5.11 -4.39 0.74
C TYR A 238 6.62 -4.58 0.69
N TYR A 239 7.22 -4.66 1.88
CA TYR A 239 8.57 -5.16 2.12
C TYR A 239 8.46 -6.60 2.62
N PRO A 240 9.54 -7.42 2.58
CA PRO A 240 9.46 -8.87 2.78
C PRO A 240 8.66 -9.36 4.00
N THR A 241 8.50 -8.53 5.03
CA THR A 241 7.77 -8.87 6.27
C THR A 241 6.73 -7.83 6.71
N VAL A 242 6.59 -6.69 6.01
CA VAL A 242 5.79 -5.56 6.51
C VAL A 242 5.27 -4.67 5.38
N TRP A 243 4.02 -4.24 5.52
CA TRP A 243 3.43 -3.20 4.69
C TRP A 243 3.65 -1.82 5.28
N VAL A 244 4.03 -0.85 4.46
CA VAL A 244 4.33 0.52 4.89
C VAL A 244 3.58 1.51 4.01
N PRO A 245 2.69 2.35 4.56
CA PRO A 245 1.99 3.35 3.78
C PRO A 245 2.95 4.42 3.28
N VAL A 246 2.73 4.88 2.05
CA VAL A 246 3.42 6.01 1.45
C VAL A 246 2.51 7.22 1.64
N LEU A 247 2.92 8.11 2.54
CA LEU A 247 2.18 9.32 2.86
C LEU A 247 2.77 10.51 2.12
N ALA A 248 1.93 11.49 1.83
CA ALA A 248 2.35 12.79 1.30
C ALA A 248 1.53 13.93 1.91
N PHE A 249 1.96 15.16 1.70
CA PHE A 249 1.20 16.35 2.04
C PHE A 249 1.34 17.41 0.95
N ASN A 250 0.39 18.34 0.89
CA ASN A 250 0.44 19.42 -0.07
C ASN A 250 1.55 20.41 0.29
N GLU A 251 2.35 20.80 -0.70
CA GLU A 251 3.31 21.88 -0.53
C GLU A 251 2.53 23.19 -0.38
N ARG A 252 2.64 23.84 0.78
CA ARG A 252 2.04 25.16 0.99
C ARG A 252 2.93 26.18 0.27
N THR A 253 2.51 26.58 -0.93
CA THR A 253 3.07 27.74 -1.64
C THR A 253 2.74 29.04 -0.95
#